data_AF-A0AAD5LPY8-F1
#
_entry.id   AF-A0AAD5LPY8-F1
#
_cell.length_a   1.000
_cell.length_b   1.000
_cell.length_c   1.000
_cell.angle_alpha   90.00
_cell.angle_beta   90.00
_cell.angle_gamma   90.00
#
_symmetry.space_group_name_H-M   'P 1'
#
loop_
_entity.id
_entity.type
_entity.pdbx_description
1 polymer ?
#
loop_
_entity_poly.entity_id
_entity_poly.type
_entity_poly.pdbx_seq_one_letter_code
_entity_poly.pdbx_strand_id
1 'polypeptide(L)' 'MIKIVAPNVATKIVDRAIQIHGAAGVSQDFVLAYYYAGLRTLRIADGPDEVHMRTIAKLELSRCRL' A
#
# COMPACT_ATOMS: atom_id res chain seq x y z
N MET A 1 -5.43 -4.67 10.22
CA MET A 1 -4.23 -3.81 10.11
C MET A 1 -3.29 -4.24 8.98
N ILE A 2 -2.89 -5.52 8.91
CA ILE A 2 -1.92 -6.00 7.91
C ILE A 2 -2.25 -5.61 6.46
N LYS A 3 -3.53 -5.74 6.06
CA LYS A 3 -3.99 -5.41 4.70
C LYS A 3 -3.79 -3.94 4.30
N ILE A 4 -3.71 -3.02 5.27
CA ILE A 4 -3.39 -1.60 5.01
C ILE A 4 -1.88 -1.39 5.04
N VAL A 5 -1.20 -1.91 6.07
CA VAL A 5 0.21 -1.63 6.32
C VAL A 5 1.12 -2.26 5.26
N ALA A 6 0.87 -3.52 4.90
CA ALA A 6 1.72 -4.25 3.96
C ALA A 6 1.84 -3.58 2.59
N PRO A 7 0.74 -3.25 1.86
CA PRO A 7 0.86 -2.57 0.58
C PRO A 7 1.44 -1.16 0.72
N ASN A 8 1.14 -0.42 1.80
CA ASN A 8 1.72 0.90 2.02
C ASN A 8 3.25 0.87 2.21
N VAL A 9 3.76 -0.10 2.97
CA VAL A 9 5.21 -0.28 3.15
C VAL A 9 5.86 -0.75 1.85
N ALA A 10 5.27 -1.74 1.19
CA ALA A 10 5.79 -2.25 -0.08
C ALA A 10 5.85 -1.17 -1.16
N THR A 11 4.81 -0.34 -1.32
CA THR A 11 4.81 0.77 -2.28
C THR A 11 5.95 1.74 -2.02
N LYS A 12 6.21 2.09 -0.74
CA LYS A 12 7.33 2.97 -0.37
C LYS A 12 8.70 2.36 -0.69
N ILE A 13 8.85 1.05 -0.52
CA ILE A 13 10.11 0.36 -0.84
C ILE A 13 10.33 0.36 -2.36
N VAL A 14 9.29 0.02 -3.14
CA VAL A 14 9.36 0.02 -4.61
C VAL A 14 9.62 1.43 -5.14
N ASP A 15 8.97 2.45 -4.60
CA ASP A 15 9.19 3.86 -4.96
C ASP A 15 10.66 4.28 -4.76
N ARG A 16 11.25 3.92 -3.62
CA ARG A 16 12.68 4.17 -3.38
C ARG A 16 13.58 3.40 -4.36
N ALA A 17 13.21 2.18 -4.73
CA ALA A 17 13.94 1.41 -5.72
C ALA A 17 13.86 2.08 -7.11
N ILE A 18 12.68 2.55 -7.52
CA ILE A 18 12.49 3.34 -8.75
C ILE A 18 13.41 4.56 -8.75
N GLN A 19 13.41 5.31 -7.65
CA GLN A 19 14.21 6.52 -7.53
C GLN A 19 15.72 6.26 -7.71
N ILE A 20 16.24 5.14 -7.20
CA ILE A 20 17.66 4.75 -7.37
C ILE A 20 17.97 4.37 -8.83
N HIS A 21 17.03 3.74 -9.54
CA HIS A 21 17.20 3.35 -10.94
C HIS A 21 16.95 4.51 -11.93
N GLY A 22 16.49 5.66 -11.46
CA GLY A 22 16.19 6.82 -12.31
C GLY A 22 15.11 6.52 -13.35
N ALA A 23 15.29 7.02 -14.58
CA ALA A 23 14.32 6.81 -15.66
C ALA A 23 14.09 5.33 -16.00
N ALA A 24 15.10 4.47 -15.82
CA ALA A 24 14.94 3.05 -16.05
C ALA A 24 14.02 2.39 -15.00
N GLY A 25 13.90 2.97 -13.79
CA GLY A 25 12.97 2.49 -12.76
C GLY A 25 11.49 2.59 -13.17
N VAL A 26 11.16 3.48 -14.12
CA VAL A 26 9.81 3.64 -14.66
C VAL A 26 9.65 3.07 -16.09
N SER A 27 10.69 2.45 -16.65
CA SER A 27 10.63 1.78 -17.95
C SER A 27 10.18 0.32 -17.80
N GLN A 28 10.17 -0.42 -18.92
CA GLN A 28 9.91 -1.85 -18.96
C GLN A 28 11.20 -2.69 -18.78
N ASP A 29 12.35 -2.05 -18.60
CA ASP A 29 13.64 -2.74 -18.41
C ASP A 29 13.70 -3.42 -17.03
N PHE A 30 12.96 -2.89 -16.05
CA PHE A 30 12.83 -3.43 -14.71
C PHE A 30 11.36 -3.67 -14.35
N VAL A 31 11.11 -4.61 -13.44
CA VAL A 31 9.75 -4.95 -12.95
C VAL A 31 9.15 -3.91 -11.99
N LEU A 32 9.89 -2.82 -11.71
CA LEU A 32 9.55 -1.87 -10.65
C LEU A 32 8.26 -1.10 -10.92
N ALA A 33 8.06 -0.61 -12.16
CA ALA A 33 6.84 0.10 -12.55
C ALA A 33 5.59 -0.78 -12.44
N TYR A 34 5.70 -2.06 -12.83
CA TYR A 34 4.63 -3.05 -12.70
C TYR A 34 4.26 -3.28 -11.23
N TYR A 35 5.25 -3.48 -10.37
CA TYR A 35 4.99 -3.64 -8.94
C TYR A 35 4.39 -2.40 -8.29
N TYR A 36 4.85 -1.20 -8.65
CA TYR A 36 4.26 0.03 -8.13
C TYR A 36 2.76 0.13 -8.46
N ALA A 37 2.38 -0.15 -9.71
CA ALA A 37 0.98 -0.17 -10.13
C ALA A 37 0.15 -1.27 -9.43
N GLY A 38 0.71 -2.48 -9.31
CA GLY A 38 0.07 -3.59 -8.62
C GLY A 38 -0.18 -3.30 -7.13
N LEU A 39 0.82 -2.79 -6.43
CA LEU A 39 0.73 -2.42 -5.02
C LEU A 39 -0.27 -1.26 -4.80
N ARG A 40 -0.32 -0.29 -5.72
CA ARG A 40 -1.34 0.76 -5.69
C ARG A 40 -2.75 0.18 -5.84
N THR A 41 -2.92 -0.82 -6.69
CA THR A 41 -4.19 -1.54 -6.88
C THR A 41 -4.62 -2.28 -5.62
N LEU A 42 -3.68 -2.91 -4.90
CA LEU A 42 -3.97 -3.62 -3.64
C LEU A 42 -4.48 -2.72 -2.51
N ARG A 43 -4.32 -1.40 -2.61
CA ARG A 43 -4.92 -0.43 -1.66
C ARG A 43 -6.41 -0.16 -1.93
N ILE A 44 -6.95 -0.73 -3.00
CA ILE A 44 -8.36 -0.62 -3.42
C ILE A 44 -9.01 -2.01 -3.41
N ALA A 45 -8.28 -3.03 -3.86
CA ALA A 45 -8.74 -4.41 -3.92
C ALA A 45 -9.16 -4.91 -2.53
N ASP A 46 -10.28 -5.65 -2.48
CA ASP A 46 -10.87 -6.21 -1.25
C ASP A 46 -11.30 -5.14 -0.22
N GLY A 47 -11.54 -3.91 -0.69
CA GLY A 47 -11.89 -2.76 0.13
C GLY A 47 -10.79 -1.70 0.14
N PRO A 48 -11.13 -0.43 -0.07
CA PRO A 48 -10.17 0.66 0.11
C PRO A 48 -9.58 0.68 1.53
N ASP A 49 -8.36 1.18 1.66
CA ASP A 49 -7.68 1.34 2.96
C ASP A 49 -8.58 2.00 4.02
N GLU A 50 -9.40 2.97 3.62
CA GLU A 50 -10.33 3.72 4.47
C GLU A 50 -11.44 2.84 5.06
N VAL A 51 -11.94 1.86 4.29
CA VAL A 51 -12.97 0.92 4.74
C VAL A 51 -12.40 0.00 5.82
N HIS A 52 -11.18 -0.49 5.62
CA HIS A 52 -10.48 -1.29 6.61
C HIS A 52 -10.13 -0.45 7.85
N MET A 53 -9.70 0.81 7.69
CA MET A 53 -9.41 1.72 8.79
C MET A 53 -10.65 2.04 9.62
N ARG A 54 -11.80 2.28 8.97
CA ARG A 54 -13.08 2.47 9.67
C ARG A 54 -13.45 1.27 10.53
N THR A 55 -13.23 0.06 10.00
CA THR A 55 -13.51 -1.18 10.74
C THR A 55 -12.61 -1.31 11.96
N ILE A 56 -11.32 -1.02 11.83
CA ILE A 56 -10.38 -0.97 12.96
C ILE A 56 -10.83 0.09 13.98
N ALA A 57 -11.18 1.30 13.54
CA ALA A 57 -11.62 2.37 14.43
C ALA A 57 -12.84 1.97 15.26
N LYS A 58 -13.83 1.28 14.67
CA LYS A 58 -14.99 0.75 15.41
C LYS A 58 -14.58 -0.27 16.48
N LEU A 59 -13.65 -1.16 16.16
CA LEU A 59 -13.14 -2.17 17.10
C LEU A 59 -12.34 -1.53 18.24
N GLU A 60 -11.53 -0.51 17.95
CA GLU A 60 -10.78 0.19 19.00
C GLU A 60 -11.71 1.02 19.90
N LEU A 61 -12.71 1.70 19.33
CA LEU A 61 -13.71 2.44 20.13
C LEU A 61 -14.52 1.51 21.05
N SER A 62 -14.90 0.32 20.58
CA SER A 62 -15.63 -0.64 21.42
C SER A 62 -14.76 -1.22 22.54
N ARG A 63 -13.45 -1.40 22.30
CA ARG A 63 -12.48 -1.83 23.33
C ARG A 63 -12.24 -0.75 24.38
N CYS A 64 -12.16 0.52 23.98
CA CYS A 64 -11.86 1.63 24.87
C CYS A 64 -13.04 2.06 25.75
N ARG A 65 -14.26 1.57 25.50
CA ARG A 65 -15.51 1.78 26.25
C ARG A 65 -15.44 2.90 27.31
N LEU A 66 -15.46 4.15 26.81
CA LEU A 66 -16.01 5.29 27.56
C LEU A 66 -17.53 5.12 27.69
#